data_AF-A0AA38WW26-F1
#
_entry.id   AF-A0AA38WW26-F1
#
_cell.length_a   1.000
_cell.length_b   1.000
_cell.length_c   1.000
_cell.angle_alpha   90.00
_cell.angle_beta   90.00
_cell.angle_gamma   90.00
#
_symmetry.space_group_name_H-M   'P 1'
#
loop_
_entity.id
_entity.type
_entity.pdbx_description
1 polymer ?
#
loop_
_entity_poly.entity_id
_entity_poly.type
_entity_poly.pdbx_seq_one_letter_code
_entity_poly.pdbx_strand_id
1 'polypeptide(L)'
;MRSESQTDAIDHNTDWIILEEDEAIEENLRQWSTDYLESTLIENSDLLLRVTDEGLQLAARYRELQAYDEAMKILEQMGNSTVFEGDFERKCELEHLSALVAFDLGDYTTGRDMLVRLIEKSVGATREDNNRELLWARVNLADALRWHGEAYSAPSLFAELVKPVRTTSESRPSALPLEHEAEPAQQLDVAEQAVRLMKDSKALAAARLLKDNHLQWVRLKDFWTRKEVPFIGYTPWTKPPEF
;
A
#
# COMPACT_ATOMS: atom_id res chain seq x y z
N MET A 1 40.08 84.17 -14.16
CA MET A 1 38.87 85.00 -13.97
C MET A 1 37.70 84.06 -13.75
N ARG A 2 37.00 84.26 -12.62
CA ARG A 2 35.74 83.66 -12.16
C ARG A 2 35.72 82.15 -11.84
N SER A 3 35.92 81.88 -10.55
CA SER A 3 35.15 80.91 -9.79
C SER A 3 33.72 81.42 -9.59
N GLU A 4 32.73 80.58 -9.82
CA GLU A 4 31.44 80.64 -9.13
C GLU A 4 31.06 79.21 -8.78
N SER A 5 30.97 78.96 -7.47
CA SER A 5 30.47 77.72 -6.89
C SER A 5 28.95 77.73 -6.93
N GLN A 6 28.36 76.64 -7.39
CA GLN A 6 26.96 76.33 -7.12
C GLN A 6 26.91 74.94 -6.47
N THR A 7 26.76 74.97 -5.15
CA THR A 7 26.38 73.86 -4.29
C THR A 7 24.96 73.44 -4.63
N ASP A 8 24.80 72.23 -5.17
CA ASP A 8 23.51 71.57 -5.29
C ASP A 8 23.44 70.35 -4.36
N ALA A 9 22.24 70.20 -3.82
CA ALA A 9 21.76 69.27 -2.81
C ALA A 9 22.27 67.83 -2.99
N ILE A 10 22.77 67.26 -1.89
CA ILE A 10 22.91 65.81 -1.75
C ILE A 10 21.49 65.24 -1.60
N ASP A 11 21.06 64.54 -2.65
CA ASP A 11 19.78 63.90 -2.81
C ASP A 11 19.67 62.69 -1.85
N HIS A 12 18.79 62.77 -0.85
CA HIS A 12 18.45 61.69 0.08
C HIS A 12 17.67 60.53 -0.57
N ASN A 13 17.61 60.49 -1.90
CA ASN A 13 16.82 59.52 -2.66
C ASN A 13 17.61 58.25 -3.07
N THR A 14 18.91 58.18 -2.78
CA THR A 14 19.76 57.04 -3.18
C THR A 14 19.80 55.92 -2.13
N ASP A 15 19.55 56.23 -0.86
CA ASP A 15 19.61 55.24 0.23
C ASP A 15 18.36 54.34 0.31
N TRP A 16 17.20 54.78 -0.19
CA TRP A 16 15.97 53.97 -0.21
C TRP A 16 15.93 52.95 -1.34
N ILE A 17 16.51 53.28 -2.51
CA ILE A 17 16.53 52.39 -3.68
C ILE A 17 17.47 51.20 -3.45
N ILE A 18 18.57 51.39 -2.70
CA ILE A 18 19.51 50.31 -2.37
C ILE A 18 18.88 49.31 -1.37
N LEU A 19 18.03 49.77 -0.45
CA LEU A 19 17.38 48.89 0.53
C LEU A 19 16.24 48.04 -0.08
N GLU A 20 15.49 48.57 -1.06
CA GLU A 20 14.43 47.81 -1.75
C GLU A 20 15.00 46.77 -2.72
N GLU A 21 16.14 47.04 -3.36
CA GLU A 21 16.83 46.06 -4.21
C GLU A 21 17.42 44.90 -3.39
N ASP A 22 17.94 45.17 -2.19
CA ASP A 22 18.49 44.15 -1.29
C ASP A 22 17.40 43.20 -0.75
N GLU A 23 16.22 43.70 -0.37
CA GLU A 23 15.09 42.84 0.07
C GLU A 23 14.58 41.95 -1.07
N ALA A 24 14.49 42.47 -2.29
CA ALA A 24 14.06 41.69 -3.45
C ALA A 24 15.08 40.60 -3.82
N ILE A 25 16.38 40.85 -3.62
CA ILE A 25 17.45 39.87 -3.83
C ILE A 25 17.40 38.78 -2.75
N GLU A 26 17.21 39.15 -1.47
CA GLU A 26 17.08 38.18 -0.39
C GLU A 26 15.85 37.26 -0.57
N GLU A 27 14.71 37.82 -0.96
CA GLU A 27 13.48 37.04 -1.18
C GLU A 27 13.64 36.07 -2.37
N ASN A 28 14.27 36.52 -3.46
CA ASN A 28 14.58 35.65 -4.61
C ASN A 28 15.56 34.54 -4.25
N LEU A 29 16.56 34.81 -3.40
CA LEU A 29 17.50 33.78 -2.91
C LEU A 29 16.82 32.78 -1.98
N ARG A 30 15.87 33.22 -1.13
CA ARG A 30 15.06 32.34 -0.28
C ARG A 30 14.14 31.46 -1.11
N GLN A 31 13.48 32.02 -2.12
CA GLN A 31 12.62 31.26 -3.03
C GLN A 31 13.45 30.23 -3.81
N TRP A 32 14.57 30.63 -4.40
CA TRP A 32 15.47 29.72 -5.12
C TRP A 32 16.03 28.60 -4.23
N SER A 33 16.41 28.92 -2.99
CA SER A 33 16.87 27.93 -2.01
C SER A 33 15.76 26.93 -1.64
N THR A 34 14.52 27.42 -1.47
CA THR A 34 13.35 26.59 -1.17
C THR A 34 13.03 25.65 -2.34
N ASP A 35 12.96 26.20 -3.56
CA ASP A 35 12.70 25.43 -4.78
C ASP A 35 13.79 24.37 -5.03
N TYR A 36 15.06 24.70 -4.76
CA TYR A 36 16.19 23.77 -4.89
C TYR A 36 16.13 22.65 -3.86
N LEU A 37 15.81 22.97 -2.60
CA LEU A 37 15.66 21.99 -1.54
C LEU A 37 14.46 21.08 -1.80
N GLU A 38 13.31 21.63 -2.21
CA GLU A 38 12.13 20.85 -2.56
C GLU A 38 12.39 19.93 -3.76
N SER A 39 13.01 20.43 -4.83
CA SER A 39 13.39 19.60 -5.99
C SER A 39 14.35 18.47 -5.61
N THR A 40 15.36 18.75 -4.79
CA THR A 40 16.34 17.76 -4.34
C THR A 40 15.71 16.73 -3.39
N LEU A 41 14.81 17.16 -2.51
CA LEU A 41 14.04 16.29 -1.61
C LEU A 41 13.10 15.38 -2.40
N ILE A 42 12.41 15.91 -3.42
CA ILE A 42 11.51 15.16 -4.30
C ILE A 42 12.30 14.14 -5.12
N GLU A 43 13.41 14.53 -5.76
CA GLU A 43 14.25 13.61 -6.53
C GLU A 43 14.83 12.50 -5.66
N ASN A 44 15.26 12.82 -4.44
CA ASN A 44 15.75 11.82 -3.49
C ASN A 44 14.63 10.89 -3.02
N SER A 45 13.41 11.40 -2.78
CA SER A 45 12.24 10.59 -2.43
C SER A 45 11.87 9.62 -3.55
N ASP A 46 11.79 10.10 -4.80
CA ASP A 46 11.48 9.26 -5.96
C ASP A 46 12.53 8.18 -6.22
N LEU A 47 13.81 8.51 -6.02
CA LEU A 47 14.90 7.54 -6.14
C LEU A 47 14.80 6.46 -5.06
N LEU A 48 14.52 6.84 -3.81
CA LEU A 48 14.32 5.89 -2.71
C LEU A 48 13.13 4.96 -2.95
N LEU A 49 12.04 5.48 -3.51
CA LEU A 49 10.87 4.68 -3.89
C LEU A 49 11.23 3.65 -4.98
N ARG A 50 11.99 4.04 -6.00
CA ARG A 50 12.43 3.13 -7.07
C ARG A 50 13.36 2.04 -6.57
N VAL A 51 14.36 2.40 -5.77
CA VAL A 51 15.30 1.43 -5.16
C VAL A 51 14.53 0.43 -4.30
N THR A 52 13.50 0.88 -3.59
CA THR A 52 12.63 0.00 -2.80
C THR A 52 11.86 -0.96 -3.70
N ASP A 53 11.23 -0.48 -4.77
CA ASP A 53 10.48 -1.35 -5.69
C ASP A 53 11.40 -2.37 -6.40
N GLU A 54 12.62 -1.97 -6.77
CA GLU A 54 13.64 -2.85 -7.34
C GLU A 54 14.14 -3.90 -6.33
N GLY A 55 14.33 -3.49 -5.06
CA GLY A 55 14.71 -4.41 -3.98
C GLY A 55 13.65 -5.48 -3.74
N LEU A 56 12.36 -5.12 -3.74
CA LEU A 56 11.25 -6.07 -3.61
C LEU A 56 11.23 -7.06 -4.78
N GLN A 57 11.44 -6.56 -6.01
CA GLN A 57 11.53 -7.40 -7.20
C GLN A 57 12.75 -8.35 -7.16
N LEU A 58 13.88 -7.87 -6.67
CA LEU A 58 15.09 -8.69 -6.53
C LEU A 58 14.90 -9.79 -5.49
N ALA A 59 14.32 -9.47 -4.32
CA ALA A 59 13.99 -10.46 -3.30
C ALA A 59 13.01 -11.52 -3.82
N ALA A 60 11.98 -11.10 -4.57
CA ALA A 60 11.05 -12.00 -5.23
C ALA A 60 11.76 -12.93 -6.22
N ARG A 61 12.71 -12.40 -6.99
CA ARG A 61 13.50 -13.18 -7.93
C ARG A 61 14.40 -14.19 -7.23
N TYR A 62 15.03 -13.83 -6.11
CA TYR A 62 15.81 -14.77 -5.31
C TYR A 62 14.93 -15.89 -4.76
N ARG A 63 13.73 -15.57 -4.27
CA ARG A 63 12.74 -16.57 -3.86
C ARG A 63 12.38 -17.54 -4.98
N GLU A 64 12.12 -17.04 -6.19
CA GLU A 64 11.85 -17.88 -7.38
C GLU A 64 13.02 -18.83 -7.72
N LEU A 65 14.25 -18.39 -7.47
CA LEU A 65 15.47 -19.16 -7.67
C LEU A 65 15.84 -20.05 -6.46
N GLN A 66 14.98 -20.12 -5.44
CA GLN A 66 15.20 -20.84 -4.18
C GLN A 66 16.44 -20.36 -3.39
N ALA A 67 16.89 -19.13 -3.65
CA ALA A 67 17.97 -18.45 -2.94
C ALA A 67 17.39 -17.68 -1.74
N TYR A 68 16.83 -18.43 -0.78
CA TYR A 68 16.03 -17.86 0.31
C TYR A 68 16.84 -16.97 1.27
N ASP A 69 18.10 -17.34 1.54
CA ASP A 69 19.00 -16.55 2.39
C ASP A 69 19.30 -15.19 1.77
N GLU A 70 19.51 -15.14 0.44
CA GLU A 70 19.70 -13.91 -0.32
C GLU A 70 18.43 -13.07 -0.34
N ALA A 71 17.27 -13.70 -0.57
CA ALA A 71 15.99 -13.02 -0.51
C ALA A 71 15.78 -12.36 0.87
N MET A 72 16.06 -13.09 1.95
CA MET A 72 15.87 -12.57 3.30
C MET A 72 16.82 -11.43 3.64
N LYS A 73 18.10 -11.53 3.27
CA LYS A 73 19.07 -10.44 3.46
C LYS A 73 18.61 -9.14 2.80
N ILE A 74 18.09 -9.21 1.58
CA ILE A 74 17.57 -8.02 0.88
C ILE A 74 16.37 -7.44 1.65
N LEU A 75 15.42 -8.28 2.04
CA LEU A 75 14.21 -7.85 2.75
C LEU A 75 14.52 -7.24 4.12
N GLU A 76 15.44 -7.81 4.88
CA GLU A 76 15.90 -7.26 6.16
C GLU A 76 16.60 -5.90 6.00
N GLN A 77 17.46 -5.77 4.99
CA GLN A 77 18.11 -4.49 4.67
C GLN A 77 17.09 -3.41 4.34
N MET A 78 16.07 -3.77 3.54
CA MET A 78 15.00 -2.88 3.16
C MET A 78 14.11 -2.50 4.34
N GLY A 79 13.83 -3.41 5.27
CA GLY A 79 12.99 -3.15 6.43
C GLY A 79 13.46 -2.01 7.33
N ASN A 80 14.73 -1.59 7.20
CA ASN A 80 15.29 -0.42 7.91
C ASN A 80 15.07 0.92 7.18
N SER A 81 14.45 0.90 5.99
CA SER A 81 14.20 2.10 5.19
C SER A 81 13.00 2.89 5.70
N THR A 82 13.13 4.21 5.79
CA THR A 82 12.04 5.12 6.18
C THR A 82 10.93 5.21 5.13
N VAL A 83 11.17 4.73 3.91
CA VAL A 83 10.17 4.67 2.83
C VAL A 83 8.89 3.95 3.26
N PHE A 84 9.02 2.94 4.12
CA PHE A 84 7.90 2.14 4.61
C PHE A 84 7.05 2.82 5.69
N GLU A 85 7.51 3.95 6.25
CA GLU A 85 6.72 4.75 7.21
C GLU A 85 5.67 5.59 6.48
N GLY A 86 5.96 6.03 5.25
CA GLY A 86 5.05 6.83 4.43
C GLY A 86 4.20 6.02 3.45
N ASP A 87 4.47 4.73 3.27
CA ASP A 87 3.75 3.88 2.30
C ASP A 87 3.38 2.51 2.90
N PHE A 88 2.12 2.42 3.31
CA PHE A 88 1.56 1.21 3.89
C PHE A 88 1.47 0.04 2.89
N GLU A 89 1.23 0.31 1.61
CA GLU A 89 1.14 -0.75 0.60
C GLU A 89 2.50 -1.41 0.38
N ARG A 90 3.58 -0.61 0.26
CA ARG A 90 4.96 -1.13 0.19
C ARG A 90 5.32 -1.93 1.44
N LYS A 91 4.88 -1.48 2.62
CA LYS A 91 5.10 -2.22 3.87
C LYS A 91 4.38 -3.56 3.85
N CYS A 92 3.16 -3.62 3.32
CA CYS A 92 2.44 -4.87 3.12
C CYS A 92 3.21 -5.81 2.18
N GLU A 93 3.77 -5.30 1.07
CA GLU A 93 4.54 -6.10 0.12
C GLU A 93 5.80 -6.69 0.77
N LEU A 94 6.54 -5.87 1.53
CA LEU A 94 7.73 -6.31 2.26
C LEU A 94 7.39 -7.40 3.30
N GLU A 95 6.41 -7.15 4.17
CA GLU A 95 6.02 -8.09 5.22
C GLU A 95 5.44 -9.38 4.62
N HIS A 96 4.63 -9.29 3.57
CA HIS A 96 4.08 -10.45 2.87
C HIS A 96 5.18 -11.29 2.21
N LEU A 97 6.07 -10.68 1.42
CA LEU A 97 7.16 -11.41 0.78
C LEU A 97 8.10 -12.08 1.79
N SER A 98 8.39 -11.39 2.90
CA SER A 98 9.19 -11.95 4.00
C SER A 98 8.53 -13.18 4.61
N ALA A 99 7.21 -13.14 4.82
CA ALA A 99 6.47 -14.30 5.32
C ALA A 99 6.47 -15.47 4.32
N LEU A 100 6.40 -15.21 3.01
CA LEU A 100 6.48 -16.25 2.00
C LEU A 100 7.87 -16.93 1.98
N VAL A 101 8.94 -16.16 2.14
CA VAL A 101 10.30 -16.72 2.29
C VAL A 101 10.41 -17.56 3.56
N ALA A 102 9.82 -17.12 4.68
CA ALA A 102 9.77 -17.91 5.91
C ALA A 102 9.04 -19.26 5.71
N PHE A 103 7.91 -19.27 4.99
CA PHE A 103 7.23 -20.52 4.63
C PHE A 103 8.09 -21.43 3.75
N ASP A 104 8.76 -20.88 2.73
CA ASP A 104 9.64 -21.68 1.86
C ASP A 104 10.85 -22.27 2.61
N LEU A 105 11.28 -21.63 3.70
CA LEU A 105 12.30 -22.14 4.63
C LEU A 105 11.75 -23.18 5.64
N GLY A 106 10.44 -23.45 5.62
CA GLY A 106 9.77 -24.34 6.55
C GLY A 106 9.45 -23.72 7.92
N ASP A 107 9.67 -22.42 8.11
CA ASP A 107 9.30 -21.71 9.33
C ASP A 107 7.84 -21.23 9.28
N TYR A 108 6.95 -22.19 9.50
CA TYR A 108 5.51 -21.95 9.55
C TYR A 108 5.11 -20.90 10.59
N THR A 109 5.67 -20.97 11.80
CA THR A 109 5.25 -20.10 12.91
C THR A 109 5.58 -18.65 12.60
N THR A 110 6.80 -18.37 12.14
CA THR A 110 7.20 -17.01 11.76
C THR A 110 6.36 -16.49 10.59
N GLY A 111 6.23 -17.26 9.51
CA GLY A 111 5.42 -16.85 8.35
C GLY A 111 3.96 -16.57 8.72
N ARG A 112 3.34 -17.45 9.52
CA ARG A 112 1.97 -17.29 10.01
C ARG A 112 1.83 -16.02 10.84
N ASP A 113 2.68 -15.83 11.84
CA ASP A 113 2.58 -14.70 12.76
C ASP A 113 2.85 -13.36 12.07
N MET A 114 3.68 -13.34 11.02
CA MET A 114 3.85 -12.17 10.15
C MET A 114 2.56 -11.84 9.39
N LEU A 115 1.95 -12.82 8.71
CA LEU A 115 0.73 -12.57 7.95
C LEU A 115 -0.47 -12.23 8.82
N VAL A 116 -0.63 -12.88 9.98
CA VAL A 116 -1.68 -12.55 10.96
C VAL A 116 -1.55 -11.09 11.40
N ARG A 117 -0.37 -10.68 11.88
CA ARG A 117 -0.12 -9.30 12.31
C ARG A 117 -0.33 -8.30 11.17
N LEU A 118 0.02 -8.67 9.94
CA LEU A 118 -0.18 -7.82 8.77
C LEU A 118 -1.67 -7.62 8.46
N ILE A 119 -2.47 -8.70 8.49
CA ILE A 119 -3.91 -8.66 8.22
C ILE A 119 -4.69 -7.98 9.35
N GLU A 120 -4.29 -8.17 10.61
CA GLU A 120 -4.91 -7.49 11.76
C GLU A 120 -4.81 -5.96 11.68
N LYS A 121 -3.78 -5.43 11.01
CA LYS A 121 -3.66 -3.99 10.74
C LYS A 121 -4.72 -3.47 9.76
N SER A 122 -5.46 -4.34 9.09
CA SER A 122 -6.38 -3.97 7.99
C SER A 122 -7.85 -4.33 8.23
N VAL A 123 -8.21 -4.69 9.46
CA VAL A 123 -9.58 -5.02 9.88
C VAL A 123 -10.15 -3.95 10.81
N GLY A 124 -11.49 -3.87 10.91
CA GLY A 124 -12.16 -2.94 11.81
C GLY A 124 -11.89 -1.46 11.48
N ALA A 125 -11.37 -0.69 12.43
CA ALA A 125 -11.22 0.77 12.31
C ALA A 125 -10.18 1.20 11.25
N THR A 126 -9.17 0.37 10.97
CA THR A 126 -8.13 0.63 9.96
C THR A 126 -8.42 -0.05 8.63
N ARG A 127 -9.66 -0.49 8.44
CA ARG A 127 -10.10 -1.13 7.19
C ARG A 127 -9.94 -0.22 5.97
N GLU A 128 -9.90 1.11 6.15
CA GLU A 128 -9.54 2.05 5.09
C GLU A 128 -8.18 1.77 4.43
N ASP A 129 -7.27 1.12 5.16
CA ASP A 129 -5.93 0.78 4.69
C ASP A 129 -5.85 -0.56 3.93
N ASN A 130 -6.99 -1.27 3.78
CA ASN A 130 -7.04 -2.46 2.93
C ASN A 130 -6.52 -2.15 1.52
N ASN A 131 -5.60 -2.98 1.07
CA ASN A 131 -5.01 -2.92 -0.25
C ASN A 131 -4.92 -4.33 -0.83
N ARG A 132 -4.49 -4.39 -2.09
CA ARG A 132 -4.47 -5.63 -2.85
C ARG A 132 -3.52 -6.67 -2.24
N GLU A 133 -2.38 -6.21 -1.73
CA GLU A 133 -1.38 -7.10 -1.16
C GLU A 133 -1.92 -7.84 0.06
N LEU A 134 -2.71 -7.16 0.90
CA LEU A 134 -3.40 -7.76 2.04
C LEU A 134 -4.41 -8.84 1.62
N LEU A 135 -5.10 -8.65 0.49
CA LEU A 135 -6.00 -9.68 -0.05
C LEU A 135 -5.22 -10.93 -0.47
N TRP A 136 -4.01 -10.76 -0.99
CA TRP A 136 -3.14 -11.87 -1.38
C TRP A 136 -2.51 -12.55 -0.17
N ALA A 137 -2.11 -11.77 0.83
CA ALA A 137 -1.67 -12.28 2.13
C ALA A 137 -2.74 -13.16 2.79
N ARG A 138 -4.02 -12.76 2.74
CA ARG A 138 -5.15 -13.57 3.23
C ARG A 138 -5.24 -14.92 2.51
N VAL A 139 -5.10 -14.94 1.18
CA VAL A 139 -5.10 -16.20 0.40
C VAL A 139 -3.93 -17.11 0.79
N ASN A 140 -2.73 -16.56 0.87
CA ASN A 140 -1.54 -17.35 1.20
C ASN A 140 -1.55 -17.85 2.65
N LEU A 141 -2.05 -17.04 3.60
CA LEU A 141 -2.27 -17.48 4.98
C LEU A 141 -3.35 -18.56 5.05
N ALA A 142 -4.45 -18.44 4.30
CA ALA A 142 -5.49 -19.47 4.25
C ALA A 142 -4.94 -20.81 3.74
N ASP A 143 -4.05 -20.79 2.74
CA ASP A 143 -3.38 -21.99 2.25
C ASP A 143 -2.41 -22.58 3.29
N ALA A 144 -1.62 -21.74 3.96
CA ALA A 144 -0.73 -22.17 5.05
C ALA A 144 -1.50 -22.80 6.22
N LEU A 145 -2.60 -22.17 6.66
CA LEU A 145 -3.47 -22.69 7.72
C LEU A 145 -4.02 -24.08 7.34
N ARG A 146 -4.48 -24.25 6.10
CA ARG A 146 -4.99 -25.55 5.63
C ARG A 146 -3.91 -26.62 5.62
N TRP A 147 -2.71 -26.30 5.12
CA TRP A 147 -1.60 -27.24 5.06
C TRP A 147 -1.19 -27.74 6.44
N HIS A 148 -1.23 -26.86 7.44
CA HIS A 148 -0.84 -27.16 8.82
C HIS A 148 -1.98 -27.63 9.72
N GLY A 149 -3.16 -27.97 9.15
CA GLY A 149 -4.28 -28.56 9.90
C GLY A 149 -5.16 -27.55 10.67
N GLU A 150 -4.95 -26.25 10.45
CA GLU A 150 -5.72 -25.14 11.03
C GLU A 150 -6.82 -24.64 10.07
N ALA A 151 -7.34 -25.53 9.21
CA ALA A 151 -8.27 -25.19 8.12
C ALA A 151 -9.56 -24.47 8.59
N TYR A 152 -9.99 -24.69 9.83
CA TYR A 152 -11.19 -24.08 10.40
C TYR A 152 -11.07 -22.55 10.59
N SER A 153 -9.86 -22.03 10.71
CA SER A 153 -9.58 -20.59 10.87
C SER A 153 -9.44 -19.86 9.52
N ALA A 154 -9.30 -20.59 8.41
CA ALA A 154 -9.06 -19.99 7.11
C ALA A 154 -10.23 -19.12 6.60
N PRO A 155 -11.51 -19.52 6.72
CA PRO A 155 -12.63 -18.72 6.20
C PRO A 155 -12.76 -17.34 6.85
N SER A 156 -12.43 -17.21 8.15
CA SER A 156 -12.53 -15.92 8.86
C SER A 156 -11.58 -14.85 8.32
N LEU A 157 -10.52 -15.24 7.60
CA LEU A 157 -9.62 -14.29 6.94
C LEU A 157 -10.32 -13.49 5.83
N PHE A 158 -11.46 -13.95 5.33
CA PHE A 158 -12.22 -13.31 4.25
C PHE A 158 -13.44 -12.56 4.76
N ALA A 159 -13.58 -12.45 6.09
CA ALA A 159 -14.64 -11.69 6.71
C ALA A 159 -14.65 -10.25 6.23
N GLU A 160 -15.87 -9.73 6.10
CA GLU A 160 -16.22 -8.38 5.71
C GLU A 160 -15.85 -8.01 4.27
N LEU A 161 -15.22 -8.88 3.47
CA LEU A 161 -14.81 -8.50 2.10
C LEU A 161 -16.00 -8.32 1.14
N VAL A 162 -17.11 -9.01 1.42
CA VAL A 162 -18.33 -9.00 0.62
C VAL A 162 -19.53 -8.67 1.48
N LYS A 163 -20.61 -8.20 0.86
CA LYS A 163 -21.89 -7.94 1.53
C LYS A 163 -23.06 -8.37 0.64
N PRO A 164 -24.22 -8.71 1.22
CA PRO A 164 -25.44 -8.95 0.46
C PRO A 164 -25.84 -7.74 -0.40
N VAL A 165 -26.33 -8.00 -1.60
CA VAL A 165 -26.97 -7.00 -2.45
C VAL A 165 -28.37 -6.75 -1.90
N ARG A 166 -28.61 -5.57 -1.33
CA ARG A 166 -29.95 -5.17 -0.89
C ARG A 166 -30.82 -4.90 -2.12
N THR A 167 -31.73 -5.81 -2.45
CA THR A 167 -32.77 -5.55 -3.45
C THR A 167 -33.84 -4.63 -2.85
N THR A 168 -34.16 -3.54 -3.55
CA THR A 168 -35.09 -2.48 -3.14
C THR A 168 -36.54 -2.93 -2.87
N SER A 169 -36.87 -4.21 -3.05
CA SER A 169 -38.22 -4.73 -2.88
C SER A 169 -38.54 -5.27 -1.48
N GLU A 170 -37.57 -5.35 -0.56
CA GLU A 170 -37.83 -5.74 0.84
C GLU A 170 -37.83 -4.52 1.75
N SER A 171 -38.88 -3.70 1.60
CA SER A 171 -39.32 -2.79 2.66
C SER A 171 -39.99 -3.62 3.76
N ARG A 172 -39.21 -4.36 4.54
CA ARG A 172 -39.64 -4.87 5.84
C ARG A 172 -38.68 -4.30 6.87
N PRO A 173 -39.14 -3.50 7.85
CA PRO A 173 -38.29 -3.06 8.95
C PRO A 173 -38.10 -4.24 9.90
N SER A 174 -37.33 -5.24 9.46
CA SER A 174 -37.07 -6.42 10.26
C SER A 174 -35.72 -6.26 10.94
N ALA A 175 -35.78 -5.62 12.11
CA ALA A 175 -34.68 -5.39 13.05
C ALA A 175 -33.50 -4.61 12.46
N LEU A 176 -32.94 -3.71 13.29
CA LEU A 176 -31.61 -3.18 13.04
C LEU A 176 -30.68 -4.36 12.76
N PRO A 177 -29.80 -4.31 11.74
CA PRO A 177 -28.74 -5.31 11.64
C PRO A 177 -28.02 -5.27 12.99
N LEU A 178 -28.04 -6.38 13.73
CA LEU A 178 -27.16 -6.52 14.87
C LEU A 178 -25.76 -6.37 14.29
N GLU A 179 -25.07 -5.28 14.63
CA GLU A 179 -23.71 -4.95 14.13
C GLU A 179 -22.66 -6.02 14.52
N HIS A 180 -23.09 -7.17 15.06
CA HIS A 180 -22.31 -8.19 15.72
C HIS A 180 -22.70 -9.63 15.29
N GLU A 181 -23.55 -9.81 14.27
CA GLU A 181 -23.82 -11.15 13.75
C GLU A 181 -22.66 -11.59 12.83
N ALA A 182 -22.03 -12.71 13.16
CA ALA A 182 -20.93 -13.27 12.38
C ALA A 182 -21.39 -13.58 10.95
N GLU A 183 -20.54 -13.29 9.96
CA GLU A 183 -20.86 -13.58 8.56
C GLU A 183 -21.12 -15.08 8.36
N PRO A 184 -22.15 -15.46 7.58
CA PRO A 184 -22.44 -16.87 7.31
C PRO A 184 -21.24 -17.57 6.66
N ALA A 185 -20.97 -18.82 7.03
CA ALA A 185 -19.85 -19.61 6.47
C ALA A 185 -19.84 -19.65 4.93
N GLN A 186 -21.03 -19.81 4.31
CA GLN A 186 -21.16 -19.79 2.85
C GLN A 186 -20.74 -18.44 2.24
N GLN A 187 -20.98 -17.32 2.93
CA GLN A 187 -20.55 -16.01 2.47
C GLN A 187 -19.02 -15.90 2.48
N LEU A 188 -18.37 -16.41 3.54
CA LEU A 188 -16.90 -16.44 3.66
C LEU A 188 -16.26 -17.31 2.57
N ASP A 189 -16.83 -18.48 2.29
CA ASP A 189 -16.35 -19.38 1.25
C ASP A 189 -16.42 -18.74 -0.14
N VAL A 190 -17.53 -18.04 -0.43
CA VAL A 190 -17.70 -17.31 -1.70
C VAL A 190 -16.75 -16.12 -1.78
N ALA A 191 -16.54 -15.40 -0.67
CA ALA A 191 -15.59 -14.29 -0.61
C ALA A 191 -14.16 -14.77 -0.92
N GLU A 192 -13.72 -15.86 -0.30
CA GLU A 192 -12.44 -16.47 -0.57
C GLU A 192 -12.28 -16.85 -2.04
N GLN A 193 -13.25 -17.59 -2.59
CA GLN A 193 -13.21 -18.02 -3.99
C GLN A 193 -13.16 -16.83 -4.95
N ALA A 194 -13.91 -15.78 -4.67
CA ALA A 194 -13.89 -14.56 -5.46
C ALA A 194 -12.52 -13.87 -5.38
N VAL A 195 -11.87 -13.80 -4.20
CA VAL A 195 -10.53 -13.22 -4.04
C VAL A 195 -9.49 -14.06 -4.80
N ARG A 196 -9.57 -15.39 -4.74
CA ARG A 196 -8.70 -16.29 -5.53
C ARG A 196 -8.86 -16.06 -7.02
N LEU A 197 -10.09 -15.93 -7.52
CA LEU A 197 -10.34 -15.59 -8.92
C LEU A 197 -9.75 -14.23 -9.30
N MET A 198 -9.80 -13.23 -8.41
CA MET A 198 -9.16 -11.93 -8.63
C MET A 198 -7.63 -12.04 -8.69
N LYS A 199 -7.01 -12.80 -7.77
CA LYS A 199 -5.57 -13.11 -7.77
C LYS A 199 -5.14 -13.79 -9.08
N ASP A 200 -5.96 -14.70 -9.58
CA ASP A 200 -5.77 -15.44 -10.84
C ASP A 200 -6.06 -14.61 -12.10
N SER A 201 -6.31 -13.30 -11.98
CA SER A 201 -6.65 -12.44 -13.11
C SER A 201 -7.99 -12.79 -13.80
N LYS A 202 -8.91 -13.46 -13.10
CA LYS A 202 -10.23 -13.90 -13.58
C LYS A 202 -11.36 -13.01 -13.03
N ALA A 203 -11.21 -11.69 -13.15
CA ALA A 203 -12.15 -10.71 -12.56
C ALA A 203 -13.61 -10.90 -12.99
N LEU A 204 -13.85 -11.26 -14.26
CA LEU A 204 -15.21 -11.53 -14.74
C LEU A 204 -15.84 -12.76 -14.09
N ALA A 205 -15.04 -13.79 -13.81
CA ALA A 205 -15.52 -14.98 -13.11
C ALA A 205 -15.83 -14.65 -11.64
N ALA A 206 -14.99 -13.86 -10.98
CA ALA A 206 -15.24 -13.37 -9.62
C ALA A 206 -16.55 -12.57 -9.54
N ALA A 207 -16.78 -11.66 -10.49
CA ALA A 207 -17.99 -10.86 -10.55
C ALA A 207 -19.26 -11.71 -10.78
N ARG A 208 -19.17 -12.75 -11.63
CA ARG A 208 -20.27 -13.71 -11.83
C ARG A 208 -20.55 -14.50 -10.56
N LEU A 209 -19.50 -15.05 -9.94
CA LEU A 209 -19.62 -15.81 -8.69
C LEU A 209 -20.33 -15.01 -7.59
N LEU A 210 -19.94 -13.75 -7.39
CA LEU A 210 -20.60 -12.88 -6.41
C LEU A 210 -22.06 -12.61 -6.77
N LYS A 211 -22.34 -12.30 -8.03
CA LYS A 211 -23.70 -12.04 -8.51
C LYS A 211 -24.62 -13.24 -8.32
N ASP A 212 -24.14 -14.45 -8.66
CA ASP A 212 -24.90 -15.70 -8.55
C ASP A 212 -25.21 -16.06 -7.09
N ASN A 213 -24.42 -15.53 -6.14
CA ASN A 213 -24.63 -15.68 -4.70
C ASN A 213 -25.29 -14.46 -4.05
N HIS A 214 -25.79 -13.50 -4.82
CA HIS A 214 -26.40 -12.24 -4.32
C HIS A 214 -25.46 -11.40 -3.43
N LEU A 215 -24.16 -11.48 -3.68
CA LEU A 215 -23.11 -10.75 -2.97
C LEU A 215 -22.49 -9.69 -3.88
N GLN A 216 -21.84 -8.71 -3.24
CA GLN A 216 -21.01 -7.70 -3.90
C GLN A 216 -19.80 -7.39 -3.02
N TRP A 217 -18.70 -6.95 -3.63
CA TRP A 217 -17.56 -6.42 -2.89
C TRP A 217 -18.01 -5.27 -1.99
N VAL A 218 -17.53 -5.23 -0.74
CA VAL A 218 -17.73 -4.03 0.08
C VAL A 218 -16.94 -2.87 -0.53
N ARG A 219 -15.72 -3.16 -1.00
CA ARG A 219 -14.81 -2.17 -1.60
C ARG A 219 -14.05 -2.76 -2.78
N LEU A 220 -14.42 -2.32 -3.98
CA LEU A 220 -13.71 -2.72 -5.19
C LEU A 220 -12.32 -2.07 -5.31
N LYS A 221 -12.13 -0.90 -4.69
CA LYS A 221 -10.84 -0.16 -4.69
C LYS A 221 -9.69 -0.93 -4.06
N ASP A 222 -9.99 -1.87 -3.16
CA ASP A 222 -8.97 -2.68 -2.47
C ASP A 222 -8.20 -3.59 -3.46
N PHE A 223 -8.69 -3.79 -4.68
CA PHE A 223 -7.99 -4.55 -5.74
C PHE A 223 -7.11 -3.69 -6.65
N TRP A 224 -7.12 -2.37 -6.49
CA TRP A 224 -6.36 -1.47 -7.35
C TRP A 224 -4.89 -1.40 -6.94
N THR A 225 -4.04 -1.02 -7.89
CA THR A 225 -2.64 -0.69 -7.60
C THR A 225 -2.49 0.78 -7.27
N ARG A 226 -1.35 1.15 -6.68
CA ARG A 226 -0.85 2.54 -6.58
C ARG A 226 -0.97 3.38 -7.87
N LYS A 227 -1.05 2.78 -9.05
CA LYS A 227 -1.26 3.50 -10.34
C LYS A 227 -2.73 3.73 -10.70
N GLU A 228 -3.64 3.56 -9.73
CA GLU A 228 -5.10 3.73 -9.87
C GLU A 228 -5.77 2.90 -10.96
N VAL A 229 -5.05 1.92 -11.51
CA VAL A 229 -5.59 0.96 -12.47
C VAL A 229 -5.89 -0.35 -11.78
N PRO A 230 -7.04 -1.00 -12.07
CA PRO A 230 -7.27 -2.37 -11.67
C PRO A 230 -6.24 -3.24 -12.38
N PHE A 231 -5.20 -3.64 -11.65
CA PHE A 231 -4.22 -4.57 -12.17
C PHE A 231 -4.77 -5.98 -11.98
N ILE A 232 -5.34 -6.49 -13.06
CA ILE A 232 -5.82 -7.86 -13.20
C ILE A 232 -4.60 -8.65 -13.71
N GLY A 233 -3.71 -9.04 -12.79
CA GLY A 233 -2.42 -9.64 -13.16
C GLY A 233 -1.68 -10.25 -11.97
N TYR A 234 -0.85 -11.24 -12.27
CA TYR A 234 0.11 -11.87 -11.36
C TYR A 234 1.21 -10.87 -10.98
N THR A 235 1.50 -10.67 -9.68
CA THR A 235 2.82 -10.16 -9.29
C THR A 235 3.77 -11.35 -9.11
N PRO A 236 5.05 -11.22 -9.51
CA PRO A 236 6.01 -12.33 -9.51
C PRO A 236 6.04 -13.15 -8.21
N TRP A 237 5.96 -12.48 -7.05
CA TRP A 237 6.02 -13.13 -5.74
C TRP A 237 4.70 -13.70 -5.21
N THR A 238 3.57 -13.56 -5.91
CA THR A 238 2.29 -14.16 -5.47
C THR A 238 2.22 -15.67 -5.60
N LYS A 239 3.26 -16.31 -6.15
CA LYS A 239 3.41 -17.77 -6.16
C LYS A 239 3.16 -18.29 -4.73
N PRO A 240 2.21 -19.22 -4.53
CA PRO A 240 2.09 -19.86 -3.23
C PRO A 240 3.43 -20.51 -2.84
N PRO A 241 3.76 -20.55 -1.55
CA PRO A 241 4.95 -21.26 -1.10
C PRO A 241 4.83 -22.76 -1.40
N GLU A 242 5.98 -23.41 -1.57
CA GLU A 242 6.04 -24.85 -1.83
C GLU A 242 5.92 -25.56 -0.48
N PHE A 243 4.69 -25.98 -0.18
CA PHE A 243 4.33 -26.70 1.04
C PHE A 243 4.56 -28.22 0.94
#